data_AF-A0A6M4BUT1-F1
#
_entry.id   AF-A0A6M4BUT1-F1
#
_cell.length_a   1.000
_cell.length_b   1.000
_cell.length_c   1.000
_cell.angle_alpha   90.00
_cell.angle_beta   90.00
_cell.angle_gamma   90.00
#
_symmetry.space_group_name_H-M   'P 1'
#
loop_
_entity.id
_entity.type
_entity.pdbx_description
1 polymer ?
#
loop_
_entity_poly.entity_id
_entity_poly.type
_entity_poly.pdbx_seq_one_letter_code
_entity_poly.pdbx_strand_id
1 'polypeptide(L)'
;KIAGLVTGLEKEETPIAKEITHFIKLICGVAFAFGIVFFVMVMVIQKSWLSALQYMLGIILANVPEGLIVTLTVCMTLSAKQLKKKNCLAKTLQAVETLGSTSCICSDKTGTLTENQMNVSHLFCNFKIYDKTDHTHVSDPTYATLCLAASLNLKATFEHGSEHMPIEKRKIIGDASESAILRYMEVIRSATQTRAENPKVTEIPFSSAYKYSVSIHLLQSSQDYYLIMKGAPEIVIEYCAMLHTDEGNQLLTSQIKKELKAN
;
A
#
# COMPACT_ATOMS: atom_id res chain seq x y z
N LYS A 1 -4.91 24.54 6.75
CA LYS A 1 -6.27 24.14 7.19
C LYS A 1 -6.32 22.67 7.64
N ILE A 2 -5.92 21.69 6.81
CA ILE A 2 -5.90 20.26 7.21
C ILE A 2 -4.95 20.00 8.39
N ALA A 3 -3.71 20.48 8.33
CA ALA A 3 -2.76 20.32 9.44
C ALA A 3 -3.28 20.89 10.78
N GLY A 4 -4.01 22.02 10.73
CA GLY A 4 -4.62 22.63 11.92
C GLY A 4 -5.76 21.81 12.52
N LEU A 5 -6.54 21.10 11.69
CA LEU A 5 -7.56 20.17 12.16
C LEU A 5 -6.94 18.95 12.85
N VAL A 6 -5.83 18.42 12.31
CA VAL A 6 -5.13 17.27 12.90
C VAL A 6 -4.48 17.62 14.25
N THR A 7 -3.90 18.81 14.38
CA THR A 7 -3.28 19.25 15.64
C THR A 7 -4.28 19.62 16.72
N GLY A 8 -5.51 20.01 16.33
CA GLY A 8 -6.57 20.46 17.24
C GLY A 8 -7.48 19.36 17.77
N LEU A 9 -7.27 18.10 17.36
CA LEU A 9 -8.06 16.98 17.86
C LEU A 9 -7.64 16.62 19.29
N GLU A 10 -8.62 16.63 20.20
CA GLU A 10 -8.42 16.13 21.55
C GLU A 10 -8.14 14.63 21.52
N LYS A 11 -7.17 14.19 22.30
CA LYS A 11 -6.86 12.76 22.44
C LYS A 11 -7.88 12.14 23.39
N GLU A 12 -8.71 11.24 22.87
CA GLU A 12 -9.52 10.39 23.71
C GLU A 12 -8.68 9.39 24.52
N GLU A 13 -9.18 8.98 25.67
CA GLU A 13 -8.58 7.94 26.49
C GLU A 13 -8.62 6.58 25.78
N THR A 14 -7.48 5.90 25.76
CA THR A 14 -7.34 4.54 25.22
C THR A 14 -8.21 3.53 25.98
N PRO A 15 -8.66 2.42 25.35
CA PRO A 15 -9.45 1.38 26.01
C PRO A 15 -8.81 0.87 27.30
N ILE A 16 -7.51 0.53 27.28
CA ILE A 16 -6.80 0.10 28.50
C ILE A 16 -6.78 1.16 29.61
N ALA A 17 -6.68 2.45 29.27
CA ALA A 17 -6.70 3.51 30.29
C ALA A 17 -8.08 3.59 30.97
N LYS A 18 -9.17 3.39 30.21
CA LYS A 18 -10.53 3.33 30.74
C LYS A 18 -10.72 2.13 31.67
N GLU A 19 -10.24 0.95 31.25
CA GLU A 19 -10.31 -0.28 32.05
C GLU A 19 -9.48 -0.18 33.35
N ILE A 20 -8.26 0.36 33.28
CA ILE A 20 -7.43 0.59 34.49
C ILE A 20 -8.14 1.55 35.45
N THR A 21 -8.74 2.62 34.93
CA THR A 21 -9.46 3.59 35.76
C THR A 21 -10.69 2.96 36.41
N HIS A 22 -11.44 2.13 35.68
CA HIS A 22 -12.57 1.38 36.22
C HIS A 22 -12.12 0.43 37.34
N PHE A 23 -11.05 -0.33 37.09
CA PHE A 23 -10.47 -1.27 38.04
C PHE A 23 -9.98 -0.59 39.33
N ILE A 24 -9.26 0.53 39.21
CA ILE A 24 -8.78 1.31 40.37
C ILE A 24 -9.96 1.83 41.19
N LYS A 25 -11.00 2.38 40.54
CA LYS A 25 -12.20 2.86 41.24
C LYS A 25 -12.89 1.74 42.02
N LEU A 26 -12.97 0.54 41.45
CA LEU A 26 -13.56 -0.62 42.12
C LEU A 26 -12.74 -1.04 43.35
N ILE A 27 -11.42 -1.17 43.22
CA ILE A 27 -10.56 -1.52 44.35
C ILE A 27 -10.60 -0.46 45.44
N CYS A 28 -10.52 0.82 45.09
CA CYS A 28 -10.64 1.90 46.06
C CYS A 28 -11.99 1.87 46.78
N GLY A 29 -13.09 1.60 46.07
CA GLY A 29 -14.41 1.44 46.67
C GLY A 29 -14.46 0.32 47.71
N VAL A 30 -13.92 -0.86 47.38
CA VAL A 30 -13.84 -2.01 48.29
C VAL A 30 -12.92 -1.72 49.49
N ALA A 31 -11.77 -1.10 49.26
CA ALA A 31 -10.81 -0.73 50.30
C ALA A 31 -11.41 0.26 51.31
N PHE A 32 -12.14 1.28 50.84
CA PHE A 32 -12.84 2.22 51.71
C PHE A 32 -13.98 1.56 52.48
N ALA A 33 -14.76 0.68 51.84
CA ALA A 33 -15.84 -0.04 52.52
C ALA A 33 -15.30 -0.88 53.69
N PHE A 34 -14.25 -1.68 53.46
CA PHE A 34 -13.61 -2.43 54.54
C PHE A 34 -12.95 -1.53 55.58
N GLY A 35 -12.28 -0.45 55.15
CA GLY A 35 -11.68 0.53 56.05
C GLY A 35 -12.68 1.11 57.04
N ILE A 36 -13.87 1.52 56.57
CA ILE A 36 -14.93 2.07 57.43
C ILE A 36 -15.49 1.01 58.37
N VAL A 37 -15.74 -0.21 57.88
CA VAL A 37 -16.24 -1.32 58.72
C VAL A 37 -15.27 -1.62 59.86
N PHE A 38 -13.97 -1.73 59.57
CA PHE A 38 -12.94 -1.97 60.58
C PHE A 38 -12.77 -0.78 61.53
N PHE A 39 -12.88 0.46 61.02
CA PHE A 39 -12.85 1.66 61.85
C PHE A 39 -13.94 1.63 62.92
N VAL A 40 -15.19 1.34 62.54
CA VAL A 40 -16.32 1.23 63.47
C VAL A 40 -16.10 0.09 64.47
N MET A 41 -15.62 -1.07 64.00
CA MET A 41 -15.34 -2.22 64.87
C MET A 41 -14.28 -1.90 65.94
N VAL A 42 -13.16 -1.29 65.55
CA VAL A 42 -12.08 -0.93 66.49
C VAL A 42 -12.53 0.18 67.45
N MET A 43 -13.33 1.14 66.98
CA MET A 43 -13.94 2.16 67.85
C MET A 43 -14.79 1.52 68.97
N VAL A 44 -15.57 0.48 68.66
CA VAL A 44 -16.39 -0.22 69.65
C VAL A 44 -15.54 -1.00 70.66
N ILE A 45 -14.48 -1.68 70.21
CA ILE A 45 -13.64 -2.53 71.07
C ILE A 45 -12.67 -1.73 71.92
N GLN A 46 -11.90 -0.82 71.31
CA GLN A 46 -10.78 -0.13 71.98
C GLN A 46 -11.15 1.27 72.51
N LYS A 47 -12.29 1.85 72.11
CA LYS A 47 -12.74 3.21 72.47
C LYS A 47 -11.72 4.33 72.21
N SER A 48 -10.71 4.06 71.40
CA SER A 48 -9.65 5.00 71.03
C SER A 48 -9.74 5.33 69.53
N TRP A 49 -10.03 6.59 69.22
CA TRP A 49 -10.14 7.07 67.84
C TRP A 49 -8.80 7.06 67.11
N LEU A 50 -7.69 7.26 67.82
CA LEU A 50 -6.35 7.21 67.25
C LEU A 50 -6.02 5.80 66.74
N SER A 51 -6.34 4.79 67.55
CA SER A 51 -6.09 3.39 67.20
C SER A 51 -6.97 2.97 66.02
N ALA A 52 -8.27 3.33 66.04
CA ALA A 52 -9.18 3.06 64.93
C ALA A 52 -8.70 3.67 63.59
N LEU A 53 -8.19 4.91 63.62
CA LEU A 53 -7.64 5.57 62.44
C LEU A 53 -6.40 4.84 61.89
N GLN A 54 -5.48 4.42 62.77
CA GLN A 54 -4.29 3.66 62.38
C GLN A 54 -4.64 2.34 61.68
N TYR A 55 -5.59 1.59 62.23
CA TYR A 55 -6.06 0.34 61.61
C TYR A 55 -6.77 0.61 60.27
N MET A 56 -7.61 1.64 60.17
CA MET A 56 -8.28 2.00 58.92
C MET A 56 -7.26 2.32 57.82
N LEU A 57 -6.27 3.15 58.11
CA LEU A 57 -5.21 3.48 57.15
C LEU A 57 -4.40 2.24 56.75
N GLY A 58 -4.10 1.35 57.70
CA GLY A 58 -3.43 0.08 57.43
C GLY A 58 -4.20 -0.80 56.45
N ILE A 59 -5.52 -0.95 56.63
CA ILE A 59 -6.39 -1.73 55.73
C ILE A 59 -6.48 -1.10 54.35
N ILE A 60 -6.60 0.24 54.28
CA ILE A 60 -6.67 0.94 52.99
C ILE A 60 -5.37 0.74 52.21
N LEU A 61 -4.21 1.01 52.84
CA LEU A 61 -2.90 0.88 52.19
C LEU A 61 -2.60 -0.56 51.78
N ALA A 62 -2.97 -1.55 52.59
CA ALA A 62 -2.79 -2.97 52.27
C ALA A 62 -3.57 -3.42 51.02
N ASN A 63 -4.67 -2.73 50.68
CA ASN A 63 -5.49 -3.04 49.51
C ASN A 63 -5.09 -2.24 48.25
N VAL A 64 -4.16 -1.29 48.34
CA VAL A 64 -3.68 -0.54 47.16
C VAL A 64 -2.73 -1.44 46.34
N PRO A 65 -3.03 -1.71 45.05
CA PRO A 65 -2.24 -2.64 44.26
C PRO A 65 -1.03 -1.94 43.62
N GLU A 66 -0.01 -1.63 44.42
CA GLU A 66 1.19 -0.87 44.01
C GLU A 66 1.93 -1.53 42.83
N GLY A 67 1.91 -2.86 42.74
CA GLY A 67 2.58 -3.62 41.67
C GLY A 67 1.84 -3.67 40.33
N LEU A 68 0.57 -3.27 40.27
CA LEU A 68 -0.27 -3.44 39.08
C LEU A 68 0.25 -2.62 37.89
N ILE A 69 0.53 -1.33 38.10
CA ILE A 69 0.94 -0.43 37.01
C ILE A 69 2.30 -0.86 36.44
N VAL A 70 3.21 -1.33 37.31
CA VAL A 70 4.54 -1.81 36.90
C VAL A 70 4.41 -3.08 36.07
N THR A 71 3.65 -4.07 36.54
CA THR A 71 3.47 -5.34 35.83
C THR A 71 2.80 -5.16 34.47
N LEU A 72 1.78 -4.30 34.38
CA LEU A 72 1.14 -3.93 33.12
C LEU A 72 2.12 -3.28 32.15
N THR A 73 2.93 -2.33 32.62
CA THR A 73 3.93 -1.64 31.79
C THR A 73 4.98 -2.61 31.26
N VAL A 74 5.45 -3.53 32.10
CA VAL A 74 6.40 -4.59 31.69
C VAL A 74 5.76 -5.51 30.64
N CYS A 75 4.51 -5.94 30.86
CA CYS A 75 3.78 -6.79 29.92
C CYS A 75 3.61 -6.14 28.54
N MET A 76 3.19 -4.87 28.51
CA MET A 76 3.07 -4.09 27.26
C MET A 76 4.43 -3.90 26.58
N THR A 77 5.49 -3.65 27.35
CA THR A 77 6.85 -3.46 26.82
C THR A 77 7.36 -4.73 26.15
N LEU A 78 7.14 -5.89 26.78
CA LEU A 78 7.49 -7.19 26.19
C LEU A 78 6.70 -7.44 24.90
N SER A 79 5.42 -7.11 24.89
CA SER A 79 4.55 -7.23 23.71
C SER A 79 4.99 -6.30 22.56
N ALA A 80 5.32 -5.03 22.87
CA ALA A 80 5.87 -4.09 21.90
C ALA A 80 7.22 -4.58 21.32
N LYS A 81 8.06 -5.22 22.15
CA LYS A 81 9.32 -5.82 21.71
C LYS A 81 9.09 -6.98 20.75
N GLN A 82 8.04 -7.80 20.96
CA GLN A 82 7.67 -8.87 20.03
C GLN A 82 7.14 -8.32 18.70
N LEU A 83 6.33 -7.26 18.72
CA LEU A 83 5.87 -6.58 17.50
C LEU A 83 7.04 -6.00 16.70
N LYS A 84 8.02 -5.37 17.38
CA LYS A 84 9.22 -4.82 16.75
C LYS A 84 10.04 -5.90 16.02
N LYS A 85 10.13 -7.13 16.57
CA LYS A 85 10.78 -8.26 15.88
C LYS A 85 10.11 -8.63 14.56
N LYS A 86 8.84 -8.26 14.36
CA LYS A 86 8.07 -8.45 13.13
C LYS A 86 7.94 -7.16 12.30
N ASN A 87 8.88 -6.22 12.45
CA ASN A 87 8.89 -4.91 11.77
C ASN A 87 7.66 -4.02 12.06
N CYS A 88 6.93 -4.26 13.16
CA CYS A 88 5.84 -3.41 13.61
C CYS A 88 6.32 -2.53 14.79
N LEU A 89 6.46 -1.23 14.58
CA LEU A 89 6.92 -0.29 15.59
C LEU A 89 5.74 0.39 16.30
N ALA A 90 5.49 0.02 17.56
CA ALA A 90 4.56 0.74 18.42
C ALA A 90 5.22 1.99 19.01
N LYS A 91 4.70 3.18 18.70
CA LYS A 91 5.21 4.46 19.24
C LYS A 91 4.78 4.70 20.70
N THR A 92 3.62 4.19 21.08
CA THR A 92 3.09 4.23 22.45
C THR A 92 2.78 2.81 22.91
N LEU A 93 3.01 2.51 24.19
CA LEU A 93 2.77 1.17 24.73
C LEU A 93 1.27 0.79 24.69
N GLN A 94 0.39 1.76 24.91
CA GLN A 94 -1.06 1.59 24.88
C GLN A 94 -1.58 1.14 23.50
N ALA A 95 -0.91 1.55 22.40
CA ALA A 95 -1.33 1.18 21.06
C ALA A 95 -1.28 -0.33 20.79
N VAL A 96 -0.45 -1.06 21.55
CA VAL A 96 -0.35 -2.52 21.45
C VAL A 96 -1.65 -3.19 21.86
N GLU A 97 -2.30 -2.70 22.92
CA GLU A 97 -3.60 -3.22 23.36
C GLU A 97 -4.72 -2.74 22.44
N THR A 98 -4.71 -1.46 22.04
CA THR A 98 -5.75 -0.89 21.20
C THR A 98 -5.90 -1.65 19.88
N LEU A 99 -4.79 -2.14 19.30
CA LEU A 99 -4.85 -2.98 18.11
C LEU A 99 -5.56 -4.31 18.37
N GLY A 100 -5.42 -4.89 19.56
CA GLY A 100 -6.10 -6.12 19.96
C GLY A 100 -7.59 -5.94 20.25
N SER A 101 -8.01 -4.76 20.70
CA SER A 101 -9.41 -4.40 20.95
C SER A 101 -10.10 -3.69 19.77
N THR A 102 -9.42 -3.54 18.63
CA THR A 102 -9.97 -2.91 17.43
C THR A 102 -11.06 -3.76 16.79
N SER A 103 -12.25 -3.19 16.58
CA SER A 103 -13.38 -3.84 15.90
C SER A 103 -13.60 -3.37 14.45
N CYS A 104 -13.02 -2.23 14.06
CA CYS A 104 -13.14 -1.67 12.71
C CYS A 104 -11.78 -1.10 12.25
N ILE A 105 -11.34 -1.50 11.07
CA ILE A 105 -10.11 -0.99 10.44
C ILE A 105 -10.51 -0.05 9.30
N CYS A 106 -10.23 1.23 9.48
CA CYS A 106 -10.30 2.22 8.40
C CYS A 106 -8.93 2.30 7.73
N SER A 107 -8.84 1.84 6.47
CA SER A 107 -7.58 1.83 5.72
C SER A 107 -7.65 2.79 4.53
N ASP A 108 -6.56 3.52 4.29
CA ASP A 108 -6.40 4.25 3.03
C ASP A 108 -6.07 3.26 1.90
N LYS A 109 -6.46 3.58 0.66
CA LYS A 109 -6.15 2.76 -0.49
C LYS A 109 -4.71 2.96 -0.93
N THR A 110 -4.35 4.21 -1.24
CA THR A 110 -3.13 4.51 -1.99
C THR A 110 -1.93 4.59 -1.05
N GLY A 111 -0.95 3.71 -1.24
CA GLY A 111 0.24 3.66 -0.38
C GLY A 111 0.04 2.89 0.93
N THR A 112 -1.15 2.34 1.18
CA THR A 112 -1.42 1.43 2.30
C THR A 112 -1.92 0.07 1.80
N LEU A 113 -3.05 0.02 1.08
CA LEU A 113 -3.51 -1.22 0.43
C LEU A 113 -2.80 -1.47 -0.90
N THR A 114 -2.44 -0.40 -1.62
CA THR A 114 -1.68 -0.47 -2.87
C THR A 114 -0.28 0.08 -2.69
N GLU A 115 0.66 -0.36 -3.54
CA GLU A 115 2.07 0.03 -3.48
C GLU A 115 2.34 1.48 -3.91
N ASN A 116 1.30 2.27 -4.22
CA ASN A 116 1.40 3.61 -4.82
C ASN A 116 2.33 3.64 -6.06
N GLN A 117 2.37 2.54 -6.80
CA GLN A 117 3.13 2.38 -8.03
C GLN A 117 2.19 1.83 -9.10
N MET A 118 2.20 2.46 -10.27
CA MET A 118 1.46 1.98 -11.43
C MET A 118 2.19 0.79 -12.02
N ASN A 119 1.48 -0.30 -12.27
CA ASN A 119 2.00 -1.54 -12.84
C ASN A 119 1.09 -2.00 -13.97
N VAL A 120 1.66 -2.61 -15.01
CA VAL A 120 0.88 -3.32 -16.04
C VAL A 120 0.16 -4.48 -15.36
N SER A 121 -1.14 -4.63 -15.60
CA SER A 121 -1.96 -5.71 -15.02
C SER A 121 -2.29 -6.78 -16.04
N HIS A 122 -2.76 -6.38 -17.22
CA HIS A 122 -3.17 -7.29 -18.28
C HIS A 122 -2.72 -6.78 -19.65
N LEU A 123 -2.63 -7.69 -20.59
CA LEU A 123 -2.39 -7.43 -22.00
C LEU A 123 -3.54 -8.01 -22.80
N PHE A 124 -3.91 -7.32 -23.87
CA PHE A 124 -4.90 -7.81 -24.82
C PHE A 124 -4.25 -7.94 -26.19
N CYS A 125 -4.13 -9.17 -26.68
CA CYS A 125 -3.71 -9.46 -28.05
C CYS A 125 -4.38 -10.75 -28.52
N ASN A 126 -4.54 -10.90 -29.84
CA ASN A 126 -5.20 -12.06 -30.47
C ASN A 126 -6.54 -12.46 -29.82
N PHE A 127 -7.38 -11.46 -29.48
CA PHE A 127 -8.68 -11.63 -28.79
C PHE A 127 -8.61 -12.37 -27.44
N LYS A 128 -7.44 -12.39 -26.80
CA LYS A 128 -7.22 -12.99 -25.49
C LYS A 128 -6.65 -11.96 -24.52
N ILE A 129 -7.03 -12.12 -23.25
CA ILE A 129 -6.50 -11.34 -22.14
C ILE A 129 -5.45 -12.18 -21.44
N TYR A 130 -4.24 -11.65 -21.34
CA TYR A 130 -3.12 -12.26 -20.64
C TYR A 130 -2.86 -11.49 -19.34
N ASP A 131 -2.67 -12.21 -18.23
CA ASP A 131 -2.22 -11.61 -16.98
C ASP A 131 -0.74 -11.21 -17.12
N LYS A 132 -0.31 -10.15 -16.44
CA LYS A 132 1.09 -9.68 -16.43
C LYS A 132 2.07 -10.81 -16.09
N THR A 133 1.68 -11.79 -15.27
CA THR A 133 2.55 -12.89 -14.83
C THR A 133 2.65 -14.04 -15.82
N ASP A 134 1.78 -14.08 -16.83
CA ASP A 134 1.80 -15.12 -17.85
C ASP A 134 2.80 -14.75 -18.96
N HIS A 135 3.95 -15.40 -18.93
CA HIS A 135 5.02 -15.23 -19.91
C HIS A 135 5.12 -16.41 -20.89
N THR A 136 4.17 -17.35 -20.88
CA THR A 136 4.23 -18.53 -21.75
C THR A 136 4.02 -18.17 -23.23
N HIS A 137 3.33 -17.06 -23.48
CA HIS A 137 2.95 -16.56 -24.81
C HIS A 137 3.95 -15.54 -25.40
N VAL A 138 5.11 -15.32 -24.75
CA VAL A 138 6.09 -14.33 -25.20
C VAL A 138 6.65 -14.63 -26.60
N SER A 139 6.60 -15.90 -27.02
CA SER A 139 7.02 -16.35 -28.36
C SER A 139 5.94 -16.16 -29.43
N ASP A 140 4.69 -15.88 -29.05
CA ASP A 140 3.59 -15.73 -30.01
C ASP A 140 3.82 -14.46 -30.88
N PRO A 141 3.61 -14.52 -32.20
CA PRO A 141 3.92 -13.41 -33.10
C PRO A 141 3.21 -12.09 -32.74
N THR A 142 1.92 -12.17 -32.38
CA THR A 142 1.15 -10.98 -31.99
C THR A 142 1.64 -10.39 -30.67
N TYR A 143 1.95 -11.24 -29.69
CA TYR A 143 2.50 -10.82 -28.41
C TYR A 143 3.87 -10.16 -28.59
N ALA A 144 4.76 -10.77 -29.37
CA ALA A 144 6.07 -10.23 -29.69
C ALA A 144 6.00 -8.85 -30.36
N THR A 145 5.06 -8.68 -31.30
CA THR A 145 4.81 -7.40 -31.99
C THR A 145 4.31 -6.32 -31.02
N LEU A 146 3.39 -6.67 -30.12
CA LEU A 146 2.89 -5.77 -29.07
C LEU A 146 4.01 -5.35 -28.11
N CYS A 147 4.85 -6.30 -27.67
CA CYS A 147 6.00 -6.01 -26.81
C CYS A 147 7.03 -5.10 -27.48
N LEU A 148 7.29 -5.31 -28.77
CA LEU A 148 8.17 -4.44 -29.56
C LEU A 148 7.60 -3.02 -29.61
N ALA A 149 6.32 -2.88 -29.97
CA ALA A 149 5.64 -1.58 -30.00
C ALA A 149 5.68 -0.86 -28.64
N ALA A 150 5.39 -1.59 -27.56
CA ALA A 150 5.38 -1.09 -26.20
C ALA A 150 6.78 -0.70 -25.70
N SER A 151 7.84 -1.38 -26.15
CA SER A 151 9.22 -1.08 -25.78
C SER A 151 9.77 0.18 -26.49
N LEU A 152 9.33 0.43 -27.72
CA LEU A 152 9.88 1.50 -28.56
C LEU A 152 9.21 2.86 -28.32
N ASN A 153 7.88 2.92 -28.22
CA ASN A 153 7.15 4.17 -27.98
C ASN A 153 7.10 4.47 -26.48
N LEU A 154 8.27 4.73 -25.87
CA LEU A 154 8.45 5.15 -24.48
C LEU A 154 9.40 6.33 -24.40
N LYS A 155 9.07 7.31 -23.56
CA LYS A 155 9.96 8.40 -23.17
C LYS A 155 10.63 8.12 -21.82
N ALA A 156 10.01 7.30 -20.98
CA ALA A 156 10.57 6.85 -19.72
C ALA A 156 11.95 6.17 -19.88
N THR A 157 12.83 6.42 -18.92
CA THR A 157 14.18 5.83 -18.86
C THR A 157 14.56 5.48 -17.43
N PHE A 158 15.34 4.43 -17.23
CA PHE A 158 15.93 4.14 -15.93
C PHE A 158 16.91 5.25 -15.52
N GLU A 159 16.96 5.57 -14.23
CA GLU A 159 17.92 6.51 -13.68
C GLU A 159 19.34 5.91 -13.78
N HIS A 160 20.31 6.73 -14.22
CA HIS A 160 21.70 6.31 -14.37
C HIS A 160 22.27 5.81 -13.03
N GLY A 161 23.05 4.73 -13.07
CA GLY A 161 23.65 4.13 -11.87
C GLY A 161 22.73 3.18 -11.10
N SER A 162 21.48 2.97 -11.53
CA SER A 162 20.56 2.00 -10.92
C SER A 162 20.72 0.56 -11.42
N GLU A 163 21.65 0.31 -12.35
CA GLU A 163 21.84 -0.99 -13.02
C GLU A 163 22.14 -2.15 -12.06
N HIS A 164 22.84 -1.87 -10.96
CA HIS A 164 23.16 -2.86 -9.92
C HIS A 164 21.94 -3.31 -9.10
N MET A 165 20.82 -2.59 -9.16
CA MET A 165 19.59 -2.93 -8.44
C MET A 165 18.67 -3.83 -9.28
N PRO A 166 17.83 -4.67 -8.64
CA PRO A 166 16.76 -5.39 -9.34
C PRO A 166 15.82 -4.42 -10.07
N ILE A 167 15.31 -4.80 -11.24
CA ILE A 167 14.46 -3.95 -12.12
C ILE A 167 13.27 -3.32 -11.36
N GLU A 168 12.64 -4.08 -10.46
CA GLU A 168 11.52 -3.63 -9.61
C GLU A 168 11.88 -2.46 -8.67
N LYS A 169 13.15 -2.31 -8.31
CA LYS A 169 13.61 -1.24 -7.40
C LYS A 169 14.31 -0.11 -8.15
N ARG A 170 14.60 -0.29 -9.44
CA ARG A 170 15.21 0.77 -10.24
C ARG A 170 14.25 1.94 -10.37
N LYS A 171 14.77 3.13 -10.10
CA LYS A 171 14.04 4.37 -10.27
C LYS A 171 13.93 4.68 -11.76
N ILE A 172 12.74 5.09 -12.17
CA ILE A 172 12.43 5.44 -13.55
C ILE A 172 12.09 6.93 -13.61
N ILE A 173 12.64 7.60 -14.61
CA ILE A 173 12.36 8.99 -14.95
C ILE A 173 11.33 8.96 -16.06
N GLY A 174 10.09 9.33 -15.76
CA GLY A 174 8.95 9.29 -16.68
C GLY A 174 7.64 9.48 -15.93
N ASP A 175 6.52 9.54 -16.66
CA ASP A 175 5.19 9.48 -16.05
C ASP A 175 4.90 8.07 -15.54
N ALA A 176 3.88 7.94 -14.69
CA ALA A 176 3.55 6.67 -14.03
C ALA A 176 3.19 5.56 -15.02
N SER A 177 2.48 5.89 -16.11
CA SER A 177 2.03 4.90 -17.09
C SER A 177 3.19 4.40 -17.94
N GLU A 178 4.04 5.29 -18.46
CA GLU A 178 5.24 4.86 -19.17
C GLU A 178 6.24 4.13 -18.28
N SER A 179 6.36 4.53 -17.02
CA SER A 179 7.22 3.84 -16.06
C SER A 179 6.77 2.40 -15.82
N ALA A 180 5.45 2.19 -15.73
CA ALA A 180 4.86 0.85 -15.62
C ALA A 180 5.18 -0.02 -16.83
N ILE A 181 5.00 0.53 -18.04
CA ILE A 181 5.26 -0.20 -19.30
C ILE A 181 6.75 -0.48 -19.46
N LEU A 182 7.62 0.50 -19.21
CA LEU A 182 9.08 0.32 -19.30
C LEU A 182 9.53 -0.79 -18.37
N ARG A 183 9.10 -0.75 -17.11
CA ARG A 183 9.44 -1.77 -16.11
C ARG A 183 9.01 -3.16 -16.55
N TYR A 184 7.77 -3.28 -17.02
CA TYR A 184 7.21 -4.54 -17.47
C TYR A 184 7.96 -5.09 -18.69
N MET A 185 8.22 -4.25 -19.70
CA MET A 185 8.95 -4.64 -20.90
C MET A 185 10.43 -4.96 -20.62
N GLU A 186 11.06 -4.29 -19.66
CA GLU A 186 12.44 -4.58 -19.26
C GLU A 186 12.59 -5.99 -18.71
N VAL A 187 11.60 -6.48 -17.95
CA VAL A 187 11.60 -7.86 -17.41
C VAL A 187 11.45 -8.90 -18.51
N ILE A 188 10.64 -8.63 -19.54
CA ILE A 188 10.29 -9.64 -20.55
C ILE A 188 11.28 -9.68 -21.71
N ARG A 189 11.61 -8.52 -22.30
CA ARG A 189 12.41 -8.45 -23.54
C ARG A 189 13.51 -7.38 -23.53
N SER A 190 13.84 -6.80 -22.38
CA SER A 190 14.81 -5.70 -22.28
C SER A 190 14.45 -4.54 -23.22
N ALA A 191 13.55 -3.67 -22.76
CA ALA A 191 13.15 -2.48 -23.51
C ALA A 191 14.36 -1.59 -23.82
N THR A 192 15.32 -1.51 -22.89
CA THR A 192 16.57 -0.75 -23.07
C THR A 192 17.37 -1.25 -24.28
N GLN A 193 17.57 -2.56 -24.40
CA GLN A 193 18.27 -3.15 -25.54
C GLN A 193 17.48 -2.98 -26.84
N THR A 194 16.18 -3.27 -26.80
CA THR A 194 15.28 -3.14 -27.95
C THR A 194 15.31 -1.73 -28.54
N ARG A 195 15.37 -0.70 -27.69
CA ARG A 195 15.48 0.71 -28.12
C ARG A 195 16.86 1.07 -28.66
N ALA A 196 17.93 0.44 -28.17
CA ALA A 196 19.28 0.65 -28.69
C ALA A 196 19.45 0.07 -30.10
N GLU A 197 18.84 -1.09 -30.37
CA GLU A 197 18.86 -1.75 -31.67
C GLU A 197 17.94 -1.07 -32.70
N ASN A 198 16.92 -0.34 -32.26
CA ASN A 198 15.93 0.30 -33.14
C ASN A 198 15.87 1.81 -32.87
N PRO A 199 16.87 2.58 -33.35
CA PRO A 199 17.01 3.99 -33.00
C PRO A 199 15.79 4.80 -33.44
N LYS A 200 15.35 5.67 -32.54
CA LYS A 200 14.23 6.58 -32.77
C LYS A 200 14.67 7.73 -33.68
N VAL A 201 13.97 7.89 -34.79
CA VAL A 201 14.23 8.90 -35.82
C VAL A 201 13.49 10.20 -35.49
N THR A 202 12.22 10.08 -35.11
CA THR A 202 11.41 11.23 -34.70
C THR A 202 10.27 10.78 -33.77
N GLU A 203 9.69 11.73 -33.05
CA GLU A 203 8.53 11.50 -32.19
C GLU A 203 7.56 12.68 -32.18
N ILE A 204 6.29 12.36 -31.94
CA ILE A 204 5.26 13.28 -31.52
C ILE A 204 4.92 12.91 -30.07
N PRO A 205 5.29 13.75 -29.08
CA PRO A 205 5.01 13.46 -27.69
C PRO A 205 3.50 13.42 -27.43
N PHE A 206 3.10 12.75 -26.34
CA PHE A 206 1.69 12.69 -25.95
C PHE A 206 1.11 14.09 -25.76
N SER A 207 -0.04 14.35 -26.37
CA SER A 207 -0.83 15.56 -26.20
C SER A 207 -2.22 15.21 -25.70
N SER A 208 -2.71 15.92 -24.68
CA SER A 208 -4.09 15.73 -24.18
C SER A 208 -5.15 16.12 -25.20
N ALA A 209 -4.82 16.98 -26.17
CA ALA A 209 -5.72 17.37 -27.25
C ALA A 209 -5.97 16.21 -28.23
N TYR A 210 -4.92 15.47 -28.59
CA TYR A 210 -5.00 14.37 -29.56
C TYR A 210 -5.10 12.99 -28.90
N LYS A 211 -4.75 12.88 -27.61
CA LYS A 211 -4.80 11.66 -26.78
C LYS A 211 -3.95 10.48 -27.29
N TYR A 212 -2.92 10.75 -28.08
CA TYR A 212 -1.94 9.74 -28.52
C TYR A 212 -0.52 10.31 -28.55
N SER A 213 0.48 9.43 -28.61
CA SER A 213 1.86 9.72 -28.98
C SER A 213 2.31 8.80 -30.11
N VAL A 214 3.23 9.30 -30.94
CA VAL A 214 3.77 8.57 -32.08
C VAL A 214 5.29 8.58 -32.03
N SER A 215 5.94 7.48 -32.37
CA SER A 215 7.37 7.43 -32.61
C SER A 215 7.67 6.69 -33.90
N ILE A 216 8.73 7.11 -34.60
CA ILE A 216 9.22 6.45 -35.80
C ILE A 216 10.62 5.92 -35.52
N HIS A 217 10.83 4.66 -35.82
CA HIS A 217 12.09 3.95 -35.57
C HIS A 217 12.63 3.36 -36.87
N LEU A 218 13.95 3.33 -37.02
CA LEU A 218 14.58 2.59 -38.11
C LEU A 218 14.85 1.15 -37.63
N LEU A 219 14.22 0.17 -38.28
CA LEU A 219 14.45 -1.23 -37.98
C LEU A 219 15.76 -1.67 -38.63
N GLN A 220 16.77 -2.00 -37.82
CA GLN A 220 18.09 -2.36 -38.35
C GLN A 220 18.05 -3.62 -39.23
N SER A 221 17.12 -4.54 -38.95
CA SER A 221 16.98 -5.82 -39.67
C SER A 221 16.48 -5.68 -41.11
N SER A 222 15.51 -4.78 -41.36
CA SER A 222 14.90 -4.61 -42.69
C SER A 222 15.26 -3.30 -43.39
N GLN A 223 15.90 -2.35 -42.68
CA GLN A 223 16.15 -0.97 -43.13
C GLN A 223 14.87 -0.18 -43.43
N ASP A 224 13.72 -0.63 -42.92
CA ASP A 224 12.45 0.08 -43.04
C ASP A 224 12.19 0.98 -41.83
N TYR A 225 11.36 2.01 -42.06
CA TYR A 225 10.84 2.84 -40.98
C TYR A 225 9.57 2.23 -40.40
N TYR A 226 9.54 2.08 -39.08
CA TYR A 226 8.39 1.58 -38.34
C TYR A 226 7.76 2.71 -37.53
N LEU A 227 6.48 3.02 -37.82
CA LEU A 227 5.69 3.99 -37.08
C LEU A 227 4.89 3.29 -36.00
N ILE A 228 5.01 3.77 -34.77
CA ILE A 228 4.32 3.20 -33.61
C ILE A 228 3.50 4.30 -32.96
N MET A 229 2.21 4.04 -32.76
CA MET A 229 1.28 4.91 -32.05
C MET A 229 0.79 4.24 -30.78
N LYS A 230 0.73 4.99 -29.68
CA LYS A 230 0.04 4.58 -28.45
C LYS A 230 -0.86 5.71 -27.98
N GLY A 231 -1.99 5.40 -27.34
CA GLY A 231 -2.93 6.42 -26.91
C GLY A 231 -4.18 5.81 -26.31
N ALA A 232 -5.21 6.63 -26.17
CA ALA A 232 -6.53 6.16 -25.76
C ALA A 232 -7.05 5.11 -26.75
N PRO A 233 -7.51 3.93 -26.29
CA PRO A 233 -7.92 2.82 -27.17
C PRO A 233 -8.95 3.25 -28.23
N GLU A 234 -9.92 4.06 -27.85
CA GLU A 234 -10.96 4.55 -28.75
C GLU A 234 -10.42 5.44 -29.87
N ILE A 235 -9.32 6.15 -29.64
CA ILE A 235 -8.66 7.00 -30.64
C ILE A 235 -7.77 6.18 -31.56
N VAL A 236 -6.95 5.28 -30.99
CA VAL A 236 -6.01 4.46 -31.79
C VAL A 236 -6.77 3.57 -32.78
N ILE A 237 -7.88 2.95 -32.35
CA ILE A 237 -8.71 2.07 -33.19
C ILE A 237 -9.32 2.81 -34.40
N GLU A 238 -9.52 4.13 -34.33
CA GLU A 238 -10.04 4.92 -35.45
C GLU A 238 -9.02 5.09 -36.58
N TYR A 239 -7.72 5.11 -36.26
CA TYR A 239 -6.63 5.17 -37.24
C TYR A 239 -6.21 3.80 -37.80
N CYS A 240 -6.74 2.70 -37.27
CA CYS A 240 -6.42 1.34 -37.72
C CYS A 240 -7.40 0.83 -38.78
N ALA A 241 -6.85 0.25 -39.85
CA ALA A 241 -7.60 -0.45 -40.90
C ALA A 241 -7.47 -1.98 -40.84
N MET A 242 -6.36 -2.48 -40.28
CA MET A 242 -6.05 -3.91 -40.15
C MET A 242 -5.76 -4.26 -38.69
N LEU A 243 -6.12 -5.48 -38.30
CA LEU A 243 -5.79 -6.10 -37.03
C LEU A 243 -4.77 -7.22 -37.27
N HIS A 244 -3.68 -7.23 -36.51
CA HIS A 244 -2.71 -8.31 -36.55
C HIS A 244 -3.16 -9.44 -35.61
N THR A 245 -3.30 -10.66 -36.14
CA THR A 245 -3.63 -11.88 -35.39
C THR A 245 -2.60 -12.97 -35.68
N ASP A 246 -2.54 -14.03 -34.86
CA ASP A 246 -1.59 -15.12 -35.10
C ASP A 246 -1.93 -15.91 -36.39
N GLU A 247 -3.17 -15.81 -36.87
CA GLU A 247 -3.64 -16.36 -38.15
C GLU A 247 -3.37 -15.43 -39.35
N GLY A 248 -2.87 -14.21 -39.09
CA GLY A 248 -2.53 -13.21 -40.10
C GLY A 248 -3.25 -11.87 -39.91
N ASN A 249 -3.07 -10.97 -40.88
CA ASN A 249 -3.69 -9.65 -40.84
C ASN A 249 -5.15 -9.73 -41.31
N GLN A 250 -6.09 -9.31 -40.46
CA GLN A 250 -7.52 -9.27 -40.75
C GLN A 250 -8.00 -7.82 -40.90
N LEU A 251 -9.01 -7.58 -41.74
CA LEU A 251 -9.60 -6.25 -41.89
C LEU A 251 -10.36 -5.88 -40.61
N LEU A 252 -10.13 -4.67 -40.09
CA LEU A 252 -10.79 -4.18 -38.89
C LEU A 252 -12.22 -3.70 -39.19
N THR A 253 -13.15 -4.66 -39.31
CA THR A 253 -14.56 -4.39 -39.59
C THR A 253 -15.26 -3.66 -38.44
N SER A 254 -16.39 -3.01 -38.73
CA SER A 254 -17.23 -2.36 -37.72
C SER A 254 -17.77 -3.32 -36.65
N GLN A 255 -17.88 -4.62 -36.96
CA GLN A 255 -18.27 -5.64 -35.98
C GLN A 255 -17.11 -5.93 -35.00
N ILE A 256 -15.90 -6.16 -35.52
CA ILE A 256 -14.71 -6.38 -34.68
C ILE A 256 -14.44 -5.14 -33.81
N LYS A 257 -14.60 -3.92 -34.35
CA LYS A 257 -14.48 -2.69 -33.56
C LYS A 257 -15.47 -2.63 -32.39
N LYS A 258 -16.67 -3.20 -32.52
CA LYS A 258 -17.64 -3.27 -31.41
C LYS A 258 -17.22 -4.31 -30.38
N GLU A 259 -16.76 -5.47 -30.81
CA GLU A 259 -16.24 -6.52 -29.93
C GLU A 259 -15.04 -6.03 -29.10
N LEU A 260 -14.12 -5.27 -29.73
CA LEU A 260 -12.97 -4.65 -29.04
C LEU A 260 -13.36 -3.53 -28.07
N LYS A 261 -14.53 -2.91 -28.21
CA LYS A 261 -15.03 -1.89 -27.28
C LYS A 261 -15.85 -2.49 -26.13
N ALA A 262 -16.35 -3.71 -26.32
CA ALA A 262 -17.18 -4.41 -25.34
C ALA A 262 -16.35 -5.22 -24.33
N ASN A 263 -15.13 -5.61 -24.72
CA ASN A 263 -14.15 -6.31 -23.88
C ASN A 263 -13.01 -5.36 -23.47
#